data_AF-A0A1C5PBK0-F1
#
_entry.id   AF-A0A1C5PBK0-F1
#
_cell.length_a   1.000
_cell.length_b   1.000
_cell.length_c   1.000
_cell.angle_alpha   90.00
_cell.angle_beta   90.00
_cell.angle_gamma   90.00
#
_symmetry.space_group_name_H-M   'P 1'
#
loop_
_entity.id
_entity.type
_entity.pdbx_description
1 polymer ?
#
loop_
_entity_poly.entity_id
_entity_poly.type
_entity_poly.pdbx_seq_one_letter_code
_entity_poly.pdbx_strand_id
1 'polypeptide(L)'
;MNTTMTLEQLPPKGVKREQAILALGKEEANGELLLQLVNTEKGKCKTAAQKALAQLEYAPAAPLWAKLVKGKWMGSHIMSDACSDCVSEQIAPVILKTLSLLLDEADTKPLEEGQVEQMNFCFHLMLGKASPKMLEVYRFLAENAERIGHLKHTPFYDGDKCTTWHISQGLGLYKVKPKEMEKIPALILTASLIRNPDTRLQALADELYERYGGSWLIPVFMKAIITQPKEQVYETYSLLLGTPKEIYLFNALGMLDYRCYPEDWIYERLGPDGMTAFIFWGYDRYGSYDTTFMFERYVELDERWLFDLAKDPEGRKPTVTWQSYNRSGVLYESYDEMFISLLPRKVENPELKCVLRDYFRIRSQKKKVAKSITVYQDAAERFGD
;
A
#
# COMPACT_ATOMS: atom_id res chain seq x y z
N MET A 1 -15.84 29.57 15.83
CA MET A 1 -15.35 30.77 15.12
C MET A 1 -14.16 30.31 14.29
N ASN A 2 -14.33 30.14 12.98
CA ASN A 2 -13.21 29.76 12.10
C ASN A 2 -12.42 31.03 11.82
N THR A 3 -11.32 31.21 12.54
CA THR A 3 -10.37 32.28 12.27
C THR A 3 -9.60 31.87 11.00
N THR A 4 -10.01 32.40 9.85
CA THR A 4 -9.25 32.23 8.61
C THR A 4 -7.84 32.77 8.84
N MET A 5 -6.82 31.92 8.76
CA MET A 5 -5.43 32.37 8.91
C MET A 5 -5.11 33.34 7.77
N THR A 6 -4.37 34.41 8.06
CA THR A 6 -3.93 35.39 7.06
C THR A 6 -2.46 35.18 6.71
N LEU A 7 -2.03 35.65 5.53
CA LEU A 7 -0.62 35.59 5.07
C LEU A 7 0.38 36.13 6.10
N GLU A 8 -0.04 37.12 6.88
CA GLU A 8 0.76 37.85 7.87
C GLU A 8 1.09 37.00 9.11
N GLN A 9 0.33 35.93 9.35
CA GLN A 9 0.53 35.02 10.48
C GLN A 9 1.51 33.89 10.17
N LEU A 10 1.91 33.72 8.90
CA LEU A 10 2.86 32.67 8.50
C LEU A 10 4.31 33.08 8.79
N PRO A 11 5.17 32.17 9.27
CA PRO A 11 6.60 32.44 9.46
C PRO A 11 7.25 32.95 8.17
N PRO A 12 8.24 33.86 8.22
CA PRO A 12 8.72 34.56 7.03
C PRO A 12 9.46 33.67 6.01
N LYS A 13 10.16 32.62 6.46
CA LYS A 13 10.90 31.68 5.58
C LYS A 13 11.31 30.38 6.28
N GLY A 14 11.78 29.43 5.49
CA GLY A 14 12.40 28.19 5.96
C GLY A 14 11.42 27.12 6.41
N VAL A 15 11.92 26.08 7.07
CA VAL A 15 11.18 24.86 7.44
C VAL A 15 9.91 25.17 8.24
N LYS A 16 9.96 26.14 9.15
CA LYS A 16 8.78 26.57 9.93
C LYS A 16 7.65 27.11 9.05
N ARG A 17 7.98 27.83 7.97
CA ARG A 17 6.99 28.32 7.00
C ARG A 17 6.41 27.17 6.20
N GLU A 18 7.23 26.22 5.75
CA GLU A 18 6.78 25.03 5.04
C GLU A 18 5.76 24.23 5.87
N GLN A 19 6.07 23.99 7.15
CA GLN A 19 5.18 23.29 8.08
C GLN A 19 3.87 24.07 8.34
N ALA A 20 3.96 25.39 8.52
CA ALA A 20 2.78 26.23 8.72
C ALA A 20 1.87 26.24 7.48
N ILE A 21 2.44 26.29 6.27
CA ILE A 21 1.68 26.19 5.01
C ILE A 21 1.03 24.81 4.89
N LEU A 22 1.74 23.72 5.19
CA LEU A 22 1.18 22.36 5.16
C LEU A 22 -0.03 22.23 6.10
N ALA A 23 0.04 22.83 7.29
CA ALA A 23 -1.05 22.79 8.25
C ALA A 23 -2.34 23.48 7.77
N LEU A 24 -2.25 24.44 6.83
CA LEU A 24 -3.43 25.09 6.24
C LEU A 24 -4.30 24.10 5.45
N GLY A 25 -3.72 23.01 4.93
CA GLY A 25 -4.44 21.98 4.16
C GLY A 25 -5.40 21.12 4.98
N LYS A 26 -5.59 21.41 6.27
CA LYS A 26 -6.56 20.75 7.15
C LYS A 26 -7.95 21.39 7.12
N GLU A 27 -8.06 22.60 6.57
CA GLU A 27 -9.28 23.41 6.61
C GLU A 27 -9.64 23.88 5.19
N GLU A 28 -10.81 23.45 4.69
CA GLU A 28 -11.31 23.78 3.35
C GLU A 28 -11.38 25.29 3.08
N ALA A 29 -11.64 26.09 4.12
CA ALA A 29 -11.70 27.54 4.03
C ALA A 29 -10.38 28.20 3.56
N ASN A 30 -9.26 27.49 3.62
CA ASN A 30 -7.95 28.01 3.22
C ASN A 30 -7.65 27.85 1.72
N GLY A 31 -8.56 27.31 0.91
CA GLY A 31 -8.32 27.03 -0.52
C GLY A 31 -7.84 28.25 -1.33
N GLU A 32 -8.46 29.42 -1.15
CA GLU A 32 -8.06 30.64 -1.84
C GLU A 32 -6.66 31.11 -1.43
N LEU A 33 -6.39 31.15 -0.11
CA LEU A 33 -5.08 31.49 0.43
C LEU A 33 -3.98 30.56 -0.08
N LEU A 34 -4.24 29.25 -0.07
CA LEU A 34 -3.31 28.24 -0.56
C LEU A 34 -3.06 28.39 -2.06
N LEU A 35 -4.08 28.67 -2.86
CA LEU A 35 -3.90 28.97 -4.28
C LEU A 35 -3.07 30.26 -4.49
N GLN A 36 -3.28 31.30 -3.69
CA GLN A 36 -2.45 32.50 -3.70
C GLN A 36 -0.99 32.16 -3.38
N LEU A 37 -0.74 31.36 -2.35
CA LEU A 37 0.60 30.90 -1.97
C LEU A 37 1.28 30.08 -3.08
N VAL A 38 0.55 29.21 -3.78
CA VAL A 38 1.10 28.48 -4.95
C VAL A 38 1.63 29.42 -6.03
N ASN A 39 1.00 30.58 -6.19
CA ASN A 39 1.36 31.57 -7.20
C ASN A 39 2.50 32.50 -6.76
N THR A 40 2.63 32.79 -5.46
CA THR A 40 3.62 33.73 -4.93
C THR A 40 4.88 33.07 -4.36
N GLU A 41 4.76 31.88 -3.78
CA GLU A 41 5.88 31.15 -3.18
C GLU A 41 6.83 30.54 -4.22
N LYS A 42 8.05 30.24 -3.77
CA LYS A 42 9.07 29.54 -4.57
C LYS A 42 9.67 28.36 -3.80
N GLY A 43 10.27 27.43 -4.53
CA GLY A 43 10.95 26.26 -3.96
C GLY A 43 10.04 25.44 -3.04
N LYS A 44 10.58 25.02 -1.89
CA LYS A 44 9.88 24.13 -0.96
C LYS A 44 8.58 24.69 -0.37
N CYS A 45 8.50 26.01 -0.15
CA CYS A 45 7.26 26.65 0.33
C CYS A 45 6.14 26.57 -0.72
N LYS A 46 6.47 26.67 -2.01
CA LYS A 46 5.51 26.43 -3.09
C LYS A 46 5.04 24.98 -3.12
N THR A 47 5.97 24.02 -3.01
CA THR A 47 5.63 22.60 -2.95
C THR A 47 4.74 22.29 -1.75
N ALA A 48 5.01 22.88 -0.58
CA ALA A 48 4.16 22.79 0.59
C ALA A 48 2.75 23.33 0.32
N ALA A 49 2.63 24.50 -0.32
CA ALA A 49 1.32 25.07 -0.68
C ALA A 49 0.57 24.18 -1.68
N GLN A 50 1.26 23.60 -2.66
CA GLN A 50 0.65 22.66 -3.61
C GLN A 50 0.17 21.37 -2.93
N LYS A 51 0.98 20.80 -2.03
CA LYS A 51 0.60 19.61 -1.24
C LYS A 51 -0.59 19.88 -0.34
N ALA A 52 -0.59 21.03 0.35
CA ALA A 52 -1.70 21.44 1.21
C ALA A 52 -2.99 21.67 0.41
N LEU A 53 -2.90 22.38 -0.72
CA LEU A 53 -4.04 22.64 -1.60
C LEU A 53 -4.60 21.36 -2.21
N ALA A 54 -3.74 20.38 -2.49
CA ALA A 54 -4.15 19.09 -3.03
C ALA A 54 -5.04 18.28 -2.07
N GLN A 55 -4.98 18.55 -0.76
CA GLN A 55 -5.85 17.88 0.23
C GLN A 55 -7.29 18.40 0.21
N LEU A 56 -7.53 19.59 -0.36
CA LEU A 56 -8.80 20.30 -0.26
C LEU A 56 -9.72 20.03 -1.46
N GLU A 57 -11.03 20.12 -1.22
CA GLU A 57 -12.06 20.14 -2.26
C GLU A 57 -12.22 21.54 -2.89
N TYR A 58 -11.14 22.05 -3.46
CA TYR A 58 -11.08 23.41 -3.99
C TYR A 58 -11.05 23.45 -5.51
N ALA A 59 -12.24 23.44 -6.13
CA ALA A 59 -12.44 23.40 -7.58
C ALA A 59 -11.63 24.44 -8.39
N PRO A 60 -11.39 25.69 -7.95
CA PRO A 60 -10.58 26.65 -8.70
C PRO A 60 -9.12 26.21 -8.93
N ALA A 61 -8.60 25.24 -8.16
CA ALA A 61 -7.28 24.67 -8.36
C ALA A 61 -7.22 23.63 -9.51
N ALA A 62 -8.34 23.21 -10.10
CA ALA A 62 -8.36 22.19 -11.15
C ALA A 62 -7.34 22.41 -12.30
N PRO A 63 -7.14 23.63 -12.85
CA PRO A 63 -6.15 23.87 -13.89
C PRO A 63 -4.70 23.59 -13.46
N LEU A 64 -4.39 23.75 -12.16
CA LEU A 64 -3.09 23.43 -11.59
C LEU A 64 -2.82 21.93 -11.67
N TRP A 65 -3.78 21.10 -11.27
CA TRP A 65 -3.65 19.63 -11.27
C TRP A 65 -3.51 19.09 -12.70
N ALA A 66 -4.35 19.57 -13.62
CA ALA A 66 -4.30 19.21 -15.03
C ALA A 66 -2.96 19.58 -15.71
N LYS A 67 -2.29 20.63 -15.22
CA LYS A 67 -0.94 21.00 -15.65
C LYS A 67 0.14 20.11 -15.03
N LEU A 68 0.07 19.87 -13.71
CA LEU A 68 1.10 19.12 -12.98
C LEU A 68 1.17 17.65 -13.42
N VAL A 69 0.03 17.01 -13.69
CA VAL A 69 -0.02 15.60 -14.12
C VAL A 69 0.66 15.35 -15.48
N LYS A 70 0.79 16.39 -16.31
CA LYS A 70 1.49 16.33 -17.60
C LYS A 70 2.99 16.63 -17.49
N GLY A 71 3.44 17.04 -16.30
CA GLY A 71 4.84 17.36 -16.03
C GLY A 71 5.70 16.13 -15.81
N LYS A 72 6.99 16.39 -15.53
CA LYS A 72 7.94 15.35 -15.12
C LYS A 72 7.40 14.60 -13.89
N TRP A 73 7.41 13.27 -13.94
CA TRP A 73 6.91 12.38 -12.87
C TRP A 73 5.42 12.54 -12.54
N MET A 74 4.64 13.12 -13.45
CA MET A 74 3.18 13.31 -13.32
C MET A 74 2.74 14.07 -12.06
N GLY A 75 3.61 14.91 -11.49
CA GLY A 75 3.31 15.65 -10.26
C GLY A 75 3.08 14.76 -9.02
N SER A 76 3.53 13.50 -9.06
CA SER A 76 3.41 12.51 -7.98
C SER A 76 3.91 13.03 -6.63
N HIS A 77 5.08 13.67 -6.60
CA HIS A 77 5.66 14.28 -5.39
C HIS A 77 4.75 15.34 -4.72
N ILE A 78 3.68 15.81 -5.37
CA ILE A 78 2.67 16.73 -4.83
C ILE A 78 1.36 15.98 -4.53
N MET A 79 0.88 15.17 -5.47
CA MET A 79 -0.51 14.67 -5.48
C MET A 79 -0.66 13.23 -4.98
N SER A 80 0.43 12.48 -4.79
CA SER A 80 0.34 11.08 -4.31
C SER A 80 -0.27 10.98 -2.92
N ASP A 81 0.02 11.95 -2.05
CA ASP A 81 -0.46 11.97 -0.65
C ASP A 81 -1.89 12.55 -0.52
N ALA A 82 -2.50 13.03 -1.61
CA ALA A 82 -3.84 13.61 -1.61
C ALA A 82 -4.91 12.57 -1.99
N CYS A 83 -6.09 12.67 -1.37
CA CYS A 83 -7.25 11.82 -1.70
C CYS A 83 -8.47 12.61 -2.19
N SER A 84 -8.35 13.94 -2.34
CA SER A 84 -9.46 14.80 -2.76
C SER A 84 -10.00 14.45 -4.15
N ASP A 85 -11.31 14.60 -4.31
CA ASP A 85 -12.00 14.47 -5.59
C ASP A 85 -11.53 15.55 -6.56
N CYS A 86 -11.23 16.77 -6.08
CA CYS A 86 -10.67 17.83 -6.91
C CYS A 86 -9.38 17.41 -7.65
N VAL A 87 -8.44 16.75 -6.96
CA VAL A 87 -7.24 16.20 -7.61
C VAL A 87 -7.57 14.96 -8.43
N SER A 88 -8.31 14.02 -7.83
CA SER A 88 -8.67 12.72 -8.42
C SER A 88 -9.34 12.85 -9.78
N GLU A 89 -10.30 13.76 -9.90
CA GLU A 89 -11.11 13.99 -11.10
C GLU A 89 -10.29 14.57 -12.26
N GLN A 90 -9.25 15.36 -11.96
CA GLN A 90 -8.41 16.00 -12.97
C GLN A 90 -7.30 15.07 -13.49
N ILE A 91 -6.77 14.20 -12.63
CA ILE A 91 -5.66 13.32 -13.01
C ILE A 91 -6.13 12.00 -13.62
N ALA A 92 -7.32 11.51 -13.27
CA ALA A 92 -7.84 10.22 -13.72
C ALA A 92 -7.84 10.06 -15.26
N PRO A 93 -8.30 11.02 -16.07
CA PRO A 93 -8.25 10.88 -17.54
C PRO A 93 -6.84 10.73 -18.10
N VAL A 94 -5.86 11.39 -17.49
CA VAL A 94 -4.47 11.31 -17.93
C VAL A 94 -3.89 9.96 -17.56
N ILE A 95 -4.16 9.47 -16.33
CA ILE A 95 -3.75 8.14 -15.89
C ILE A 95 -4.35 7.07 -16.80
N LEU A 96 -5.65 7.12 -17.07
CA LEU A 96 -6.34 6.17 -17.94
C LEU A 96 -5.69 6.11 -19.33
N LYS A 97 -5.49 7.29 -19.94
CA LYS A 97 -4.86 7.39 -21.26
C LYS A 97 -3.44 6.83 -21.25
N THR A 98 -2.65 7.15 -20.23
CA THR A 98 -1.28 6.67 -20.10
C THR A 98 -1.22 5.15 -19.94
N LEU A 99 -2.03 4.58 -19.04
CA LEU A 99 -2.09 3.13 -18.82
C LEU A 99 -2.57 2.39 -20.09
N SER A 100 -3.58 2.92 -20.78
CA SER A 100 -4.03 2.35 -22.05
C SER A 100 -2.91 2.29 -23.09
N LEU A 101 -2.21 3.40 -23.31
CA LEU A 101 -1.10 3.45 -24.27
C LEU A 101 0.03 2.49 -23.91
N LEU A 102 0.37 2.39 -22.62
CA LEU A 102 1.41 1.47 -22.14
C LEU A 102 1.02 0.01 -22.35
N LEU A 103 -0.24 -0.36 -22.10
CA LEU A 103 -0.72 -1.71 -22.36
C LEU A 103 -0.74 -2.03 -23.85
N ASP A 104 -1.19 -1.09 -24.70
CA ASP A 104 -1.22 -1.28 -26.16
C ASP A 104 0.19 -1.45 -26.74
N GLU A 105 1.17 -0.72 -26.18
CA GLU A 105 2.57 -0.87 -26.57
C GLU A 105 3.15 -2.21 -26.09
N ALA A 106 2.80 -2.62 -24.86
CA ALA A 106 3.24 -3.88 -24.26
C ALA A 106 2.75 -5.13 -25.02
N ASP A 107 1.64 -5.03 -25.74
CA ASP A 107 1.14 -6.11 -26.60
C ASP A 107 2.10 -6.41 -27.77
N THR A 108 2.93 -5.45 -28.16
CA THR A 108 3.83 -5.58 -29.32
C THR A 108 5.31 -5.72 -28.94
N LYS A 109 5.74 -5.13 -27.82
CA LYS A 109 7.14 -5.18 -27.37
C LYS A 109 7.26 -5.03 -25.85
N PRO A 110 8.37 -5.49 -25.24
CA PRO A 110 8.63 -5.23 -23.83
C PRO A 110 8.72 -3.73 -23.53
N LEU A 111 8.26 -3.33 -22.35
CA LEU A 111 8.34 -1.97 -21.85
C LEU A 111 9.78 -1.56 -21.52
N GLU A 112 10.16 -0.35 -21.87
CA GLU A 112 11.41 0.27 -21.47
C GLU A 112 11.35 0.78 -20.02
N GLU A 113 12.52 1.05 -19.40
CA GLU A 113 12.60 1.50 -18.00
C GLU A 113 11.70 2.72 -17.72
N GLY A 114 11.75 3.74 -18.58
CA GLY A 114 10.93 4.94 -18.42
C GLY A 114 9.42 4.69 -18.52
N GLN A 115 9.02 3.65 -19.26
CA GLN A 115 7.62 3.25 -19.40
C GLN A 115 7.13 2.50 -18.16
N VAL A 116 7.96 1.63 -17.60
CA VAL A 116 7.68 0.98 -16.31
C VAL A 116 7.63 2.02 -15.18
N GLU A 117 8.53 3.01 -15.16
CA GLU A 117 8.45 4.14 -14.23
C GLU A 117 7.14 4.91 -14.39
N GLN A 118 6.72 5.20 -15.62
CA GLN A 118 5.47 5.91 -15.89
C GLN A 118 4.24 5.13 -15.44
N MET A 119 4.23 3.81 -15.64
CA MET A 119 3.21 2.91 -15.11
C MET A 119 3.14 2.97 -13.58
N ASN A 120 4.29 2.91 -12.90
CA ASN A 120 4.35 3.00 -11.44
C ASN A 120 3.84 4.36 -10.93
N PHE A 121 4.19 5.48 -11.58
CA PHE A 121 3.63 6.78 -11.21
C PHE A 121 2.10 6.82 -11.33
N CYS A 122 1.53 6.16 -12.35
CA CYS A 122 0.09 6.03 -12.48
C CYS A 122 -0.50 5.29 -11.26
N PHE A 123 0.06 4.14 -10.88
CA PHE A 123 -0.38 3.39 -9.71
C PHE A 123 -0.26 4.20 -8.42
N HIS A 124 0.83 4.95 -8.23
CA HIS A 124 1.04 5.80 -7.06
C HIS A 124 -0.05 6.87 -6.92
N LEU A 125 -0.38 7.50 -8.05
CA LEU A 125 -1.36 8.57 -8.08
C LEU A 125 -2.79 8.07 -7.84
N MET A 126 -3.10 6.81 -8.14
CA MET A 126 -4.43 6.24 -7.91
C MET A 126 -4.75 6.10 -6.42
N LEU A 127 -3.75 5.86 -5.57
CA LEU A 127 -3.94 5.41 -4.19
C LEU A 127 -4.86 6.32 -3.37
N GLY A 128 -5.92 5.72 -2.82
CA GLY A 128 -6.90 6.36 -1.95
C GLY A 128 -7.86 7.35 -2.65
N LYS A 129 -7.72 7.54 -3.96
CA LYS A 129 -8.56 8.46 -4.73
C LYS A 129 -9.79 7.76 -5.29
N ALA A 130 -10.94 8.40 -5.18
CA ALA A 130 -12.24 7.75 -5.34
C ALA A 130 -13.25 8.54 -6.21
N SER A 131 -12.82 9.58 -6.92
CA SER A 131 -13.73 10.33 -7.78
C SER A 131 -14.35 9.42 -8.86
N PRO A 132 -15.52 9.76 -9.42
CA PRO A 132 -16.18 8.92 -10.43
C PRO A 132 -15.25 8.54 -11.59
N LYS A 133 -14.45 9.47 -12.10
CA LYS A 133 -13.48 9.16 -13.16
C LYS A 133 -12.34 8.27 -12.70
N MET A 134 -11.93 8.35 -11.43
CA MET A 134 -10.89 7.48 -10.90
C MET A 134 -11.38 6.03 -10.74
N LEU A 135 -12.65 5.82 -10.37
CA LEU A 135 -13.24 4.48 -10.32
C LEU A 135 -13.19 3.81 -11.71
N GLU A 136 -13.39 4.55 -12.79
CA GLU A 136 -13.21 4.04 -14.16
C GLU A 136 -11.78 3.58 -14.44
N VAL A 137 -10.76 4.21 -13.85
CA VAL A 137 -9.37 3.75 -13.97
C VAL A 137 -9.16 2.40 -13.30
N TYR A 138 -9.73 2.20 -12.10
CA TYR A 138 -9.68 0.90 -11.42
C TYR A 138 -10.41 -0.18 -12.21
N ARG A 139 -11.61 0.13 -12.76
CA ARG A 139 -12.36 -0.79 -13.63
C ARG A 139 -11.56 -1.15 -14.88
N PHE A 140 -10.90 -0.18 -15.49
CA PHE A 140 -10.00 -0.41 -16.62
C PHE A 140 -8.87 -1.36 -16.26
N LEU A 141 -8.20 -1.18 -15.10
CA LEU A 141 -7.17 -2.12 -14.65
C LEU A 141 -7.73 -3.53 -14.43
N ALA A 142 -8.95 -3.64 -13.91
CA ALA A 142 -9.60 -4.92 -13.70
C ALA A 142 -9.91 -5.65 -15.02
N GLU A 143 -10.43 -4.92 -16.00
CA GLU A 143 -10.71 -5.43 -17.35
C GLU A 143 -9.43 -5.89 -18.08
N ASN A 144 -8.27 -5.32 -17.71
CA ASN A 144 -6.99 -5.59 -18.35
C ASN A 144 -6.02 -6.41 -17.45
N ALA A 145 -6.51 -7.04 -16.39
CA ALA A 145 -5.67 -7.79 -15.44
C ALA A 145 -4.84 -8.89 -16.12
N GLU A 146 -5.41 -9.58 -17.11
CA GLU A 146 -4.69 -10.60 -17.90
C GLU A 146 -3.53 -10.00 -18.71
N ARG A 147 -3.74 -8.83 -19.35
CA ARG A 147 -2.68 -8.12 -20.09
C ARG A 147 -1.55 -7.72 -19.14
N ILE A 148 -1.90 -7.23 -17.94
CA ILE A 148 -0.94 -6.91 -16.87
C ILE A 148 -0.14 -8.16 -16.46
N GLY A 149 -0.79 -9.32 -16.39
CA GLY A 149 -0.17 -10.63 -16.17
C GLY A 149 0.96 -10.95 -17.14
N HIS A 150 0.85 -10.49 -18.38
CA HIS A 150 1.76 -10.81 -19.47
C HIS A 150 2.77 -9.69 -19.80
N LEU A 151 2.80 -8.62 -19.00
CA LEU A 151 3.77 -7.56 -19.17
C LEU A 151 5.19 -8.09 -19.16
N LYS A 152 6.02 -7.52 -20.05
CA LYS A 152 7.45 -7.76 -20.14
C LYS A 152 8.16 -6.41 -20.12
N HIS A 153 9.39 -6.40 -19.67
CA HIS A 153 10.26 -5.23 -19.75
C HIS A 153 11.60 -5.57 -20.36
N THR A 154 12.29 -4.56 -20.90
CA THR A 154 13.69 -4.67 -21.32
C THR A 154 14.60 -4.78 -20.09
N PRO A 155 15.81 -5.36 -20.21
CA PRO A 155 16.78 -5.36 -19.11
C PRO A 155 17.06 -3.93 -18.63
N PHE A 156 16.99 -3.68 -17.32
CA PHE A 156 17.31 -2.37 -16.75
C PHE A 156 18.80 -2.20 -16.41
N TYR A 157 19.53 -3.31 -16.33
CA TYR A 157 20.96 -3.36 -16.07
C TYR A 157 21.56 -4.64 -16.63
N ASP A 158 22.89 -4.69 -16.75
CA ASP A 158 23.60 -5.86 -17.27
C ASP A 158 23.34 -7.10 -16.40
N GLY A 159 22.81 -8.15 -17.01
CA GLY A 159 22.46 -9.40 -16.33
C GLY A 159 21.05 -9.45 -15.74
N ASP A 160 20.23 -8.41 -15.93
CA ASP A 160 18.80 -8.47 -15.62
C ASP A 160 18.09 -9.53 -16.46
N LYS A 161 17.44 -10.48 -15.77
CA LYS A 161 16.70 -11.59 -16.39
C LYS A 161 15.29 -11.21 -16.81
N CYS A 162 14.87 -9.97 -16.62
CA CYS A 162 13.54 -9.46 -16.98
C CYS A 162 12.40 -10.24 -16.30
N THR A 163 12.63 -10.68 -15.07
CA THR A 163 11.67 -11.48 -14.28
C THR A 163 11.39 -10.86 -12.92
N THR A 164 11.93 -9.66 -12.68
CA THR A 164 11.78 -8.93 -11.43
C THR A 164 11.04 -7.63 -11.71
N TRP A 165 9.94 -7.40 -10.98
CA TRP A 165 9.15 -6.18 -11.10
C TRP A 165 9.19 -5.41 -9.80
N HIS A 166 9.50 -4.12 -9.87
CA HIS A 166 9.39 -3.20 -8.73
C HIS A 166 8.17 -2.32 -8.96
N ILE A 167 7.06 -2.64 -8.28
CA ILE A 167 5.81 -1.86 -8.37
C ILE A 167 5.89 -0.64 -7.45
N SER A 168 6.56 -0.79 -6.32
CA SER A 168 6.96 0.28 -5.41
C SER A 168 8.27 -0.12 -4.70
N GLN A 169 8.87 0.79 -3.92
CA GLN A 169 10.04 0.48 -3.10
C GLN A 169 9.78 -0.63 -2.07
N GLY A 170 8.55 -0.73 -1.55
CA GLY A 170 8.14 -1.80 -0.63
C GLY A 170 7.68 -3.07 -1.33
N LEU A 171 7.49 -3.04 -2.65
CA LEU A 171 6.78 -4.07 -3.41
C LEU A 171 7.57 -4.54 -4.63
N GLY A 172 8.62 -5.31 -4.35
CA GLY A 172 9.40 -6.05 -5.34
C GLY A 172 8.87 -7.48 -5.53
N LEU A 173 8.75 -7.91 -6.78
CA LEU A 173 8.35 -9.26 -7.17
C LEU A 173 9.52 -9.92 -7.89
N TYR A 174 10.04 -11.01 -7.35
CA TYR A 174 11.21 -11.69 -7.91
C TYR A 174 10.79 -13.00 -8.59
N LYS A 175 11.28 -13.24 -9.82
CA LYS A 175 10.94 -14.44 -10.61
C LYS A 175 9.42 -14.64 -10.72
N VAL A 176 8.71 -13.54 -10.92
CA VAL A 176 7.25 -13.49 -10.81
C VAL A 176 6.58 -14.29 -11.93
N LYS A 177 5.49 -14.97 -11.61
CA LYS A 177 4.65 -15.68 -12.58
C LYS A 177 3.55 -14.74 -13.08
N PRO A 178 3.03 -14.91 -14.31
CA PRO A 178 1.93 -14.11 -14.82
C PRO A 178 0.73 -14.01 -13.88
N LYS A 179 0.31 -15.14 -13.29
CA LYS A 179 -0.78 -15.19 -12.31
C LYS A 179 -0.55 -14.38 -11.03
N GLU A 180 0.70 -14.10 -10.67
CA GLU A 180 1.01 -13.19 -9.57
C GLU A 180 0.87 -11.74 -10.03
N MET A 181 1.40 -11.40 -11.22
CA MET A 181 1.24 -10.07 -11.83
C MET A 181 -0.23 -9.67 -12.03
N GLU A 182 -1.11 -10.60 -12.39
CA GLU A 182 -2.56 -10.39 -12.51
C GLU A 182 -3.22 -9.87 -11.21
N LYS A 183 -2.57 -10.01 -10.05
CA LYS A 183 -3.08 -9.52 -8.76
C LYS A 183 -2.81 -8.03 -8.53
N ILE A 184 -1.93 -7.40 -9.31
CA ILE A 184 -1.54 -5.99 -9.15
C ILE A 184 -2.76 -5.06 -9.04
N PRO A 185 -3.76 -5.12 -9.94
CA PRO A 185 -4.95 -4.25 -9.84
C PRO A 185 -5.70 -4.38 -8.50
N ALA A 186 -5.92 -5.61 -8.03
CA ALA A 186 -6.60 -5.88 -6.77
C ALA A 186 -5.80 -5.35 -5.57
N LEU A 187 -4.46 -5.42 -5.64
CA LEU A 187 -3.57 -4.92 -4.59
C LEU A 187 -3.48 -3.39 -4.57
N ILE A 188 -3.54 -2.73 -5.73
CA ILE A 188 -3.64 -1.26 -5.81
C ILE A 188 -4.95 -0.80 -5.15
N LEU A 189 -6.07 -1.48 -5.42
CA LEU A 189 -7.34 -1.18 -4.73
C LEU A 189 -7.26 -1.47 -3.23
N THR A 190 -6.60 -2.56 -2.83
CA THR A 190 -6.37 -2.89 -1.42
C THR A 190 -5.57 -1.80 -0.70
N ALA A 191 -4.44 -1.38 -1.28
CA ALA A 191 -3.63 -0.27 -0.77
C ALA A 191 -4.43 1.04 -0.71
N SER A 192 -5.33 1.26 -1.67
CA SER A 192 -6.21 2.42 -1.70
C SER A 192 -7.21 2.43 -0.56
N LEU A 193 -7.79 1.27 -0.22
CA LEU A 193 -8.68 1.11 0.93
C LEU A 193 -7.96 1.33 2.26
N ILE A 194 -6.73 0.83 2.39
CA ILE A 194 -5.89 1.08 3.58
C ILE A 194 -5.68 2.59 3.74
N ARG A 195 -5.27 3.26 2.64
CA ARG A 195 -5.03 4.70 2.60
C ARG A 195 -6.28 5.52 2.94
N ASN A 196 -7.35 5.30 2.19
CA ASN A 196 -8.61 6.02 2.31
C ASN A 196 -9.77 5.04 2.08
N PRO A 197 -10.46 4.58 3.13
CA PRO A 197 -11.57 3.63 3.03
C PRO A 197 -12.85 4.34 2.56
N ASP A 198 -12.77 5.07 1.45
CA ASP A 198 -13.89 5.75 0.82
C ASP A 198 -14.98 4.73 0.46
N THR A 199 -16.23 5.03 0.81
CA THR A 199 -17.38 4.16 0.55
C THR A 199 -17.52 3.74 -0.91
N ARG A 200 -17.06 4.57 -1.86
CA ARG A 200 -17.06 4.26 -3.30
C ARG A 200 -16.01 3.22 -3.66
N LEU A 201 -14.82 3.28 -3.05
CA LEU A 201 -13.79 2.23 -3.22
C LEU A 201 -14.22 0.93 -2.56
N GLN A 202 -14.93 1.00 -1.43
CA GLN A 202 -15.50 -0.18 -0.78
C GLN A 202 -16.55 -0.86 -1.67
N ALA A 203 -17.47 -0.10 -2.24
CA ALA A 203 -18.47 -0.61 -3.18
C ALA A 203 -17.81 -1.18 -4.44
N LEU A 204 -16.77 -0.51 -4.95
CA LEU A 204 -16.00 -1.00 -6.09
C LEU A 204 -15.30 -2.33 -5.81
N ALA A 205 -14.79 -2.55 -4.60
CA ALA A 205 -14.21 -3.84 -4.22
C ALA A 205 -15.24 -4.98 -4.32
N ASP A 206 -16.47 -4.75 -3.87
CA ASP A 206 -17.56 -5.72 -4.00
C ASP A 206 -17.95 -5.94 -5.47
N GLU A 207 -18.13 -4.86 -6.24
CA GLU A 207 -18.46 -4.91 -7.67
C GLU A 207 -17.44 -5.76 -8.45
N LEU A 208 -16.14 -5.50 -8.24
CA LEU A 208 -15.08 -6.18 -8.96
C LEU A 208 -14.93 -7.64 -8.50
N TYR A 209 -15.19 -7.95 -7.24
CA TYR A 209 -15.23 -9.34 -6.78
C TYR A 209 -16.42 -10.11 -7.33
N GLU A 210 -17.61 -9.50 -7.38
CA GLU A 210 -18.79 -10.11 -8.00
C GLU A 210 -18.54 -10.40 -9.49
N ARG A 211 -17.91 -9.47 -10.21
CA ARG A 211 -17.65 -9.61 -11.64
C ARG A 211 -16.51 -10.57 -12.00
N TYR A 212 -15.40 -10.55 -11.25
CA TYR A 212 -14.17 -11.24 -11.63
C TYR A 212 -13.74 -12.35 -10.65
N GLY A 213 -14.25 -12.34 -9.42
CA GLY A 213 -13.84 -13.28 -8.38
C GLY A 213 -12.33 -13.23 -8.09
N GLY A 214 -11.76 -14.38 -7.72
CA GLY A 214 -10.31 -14.58 -7.63
C GLY A 214 -9.58 -13.54 -6.76
N SER A 215 -8.59 -12.86 -7.35
CA SER A 215 -7.75 -11.86 -6.67
C SER A 215 -8.52 -10.69 -6.08
N TRP A 216 -9.72 -10.40 -6.57
CA TRP A 216 -10.57 -9.35 -6.02
C TRP A 216 -11.14 -9.69 -4.65
N LEU A 217 -10.97 -10.92 -4.16
CA LEU A 217 -11.22 -11.24 -2.75
C LEU A 217 -10.26 -10.47 -1.80
N ILE A 218 -9.05 -10.12 -2.27
CA ILE A 218 -8.05 -9.39 -1.46
C ILE A 218 -8.62 -8.05 -0.95
N PRO A 219 -9.10 -7.12 -1.82
CA PRO A 219 -9.68 -5.86 -1.36
C PRO A 219 -11.00 -6.03 -0.62
N VAL A 220 -11.82 -7.04 -0.93
CA VAL A 220 -13.07 -7.33 -0.19
C VAL A 220 -12.76 -7.74 1.26
N PHE A 221 -11.77 -8.60 1.46
CA PHE A 221 -11.36 -9.03 2.78
C PHE A 221 -10.69 -7.89 3.56
N MET A 222 -9.78 -7.13 2.94
CA MET A 222 -9.18 -5.95 3.57
C MET A 222 -10.22 -4.90 3.95
N LYS A 223 -11.21 -4.64 3.09
CA LYS A 223 -12.37 -3.80 3.44
C LYS A 223 -13.04 -4.32 4.71
N ALA A 224 -13.33 -5.61 4.78
CA ALA A 224 -13.99 -6.20 5.95
C ALA A 224 -13.14 -6.02 7.23
N ILE A 225 -11.83 -6.24 7.17
CA ILE A 225 -10.89 -5.99 8.28
C ILE A 225 -10.95 -4.52 8.74
N ILE A 226 -11.08 -3.58 7.80
CA ILE A 226 -11.10 -2.14 8.11
C ILE A 226 -12.44 -1.69 8.69
N THR A 227 -13.56 -2.27 8.27
CA THR A 227 -14.90 -1.70 8.52
C THR A 227 -15.85 -2.55 9.35
N GLN A 228 -15.54 -3.82 9.60
CA GLN A 228 -16.42 -4.74 10.31
C GLN A 228 -15.82 -5.18 11.65
N PRO A 229 -16.65 -5.62 12.61
CA PRO A 229 -16.16 -6.25 13.84
C PRO A 229 -15.29 -7.47 13.53
N LYS A 230 -14.15 -7.60 14.22
CA LYS A 230 -13.16 -8.65 13.98
C LYS A 230 -13.74 -10.06 14.09
N GLU A 231 -14.70 -10.28 14.98
CA GLU A 231 -15.37 -11.57 15.16
C GLU A 231 -16.18 -11.92 13.92
N GLN A 232 -16.93 -10.97 13.35
CA GLN A 232 -17.70 -11.17 12.13
C GLN A 232 -16.79 -11.47 10.93
N VAL A 233 -15.65 -10.77 10.84
CA VAL A 233 -14.64 -11.03 9.80
C VAL A 233 -14.10 -12.46 9.94
N TYR A 234 -13.79 -12.90 11.16
CA TYR A 234 -13.36 -14.26 11.40
C TYR A 234 -14.42 -15.29 10.97
N GLU A 235 -15.67 -15.17 11.43
CA GLU A 235 -16.74 -16.13 11.10
C GLU A 235 -16.97 -16.24 9.59
N THR A 236 -16.84 -15.13 8.87
CA THR A 236 -17.11 -15.08 7.43
C THR A 236 -15.96 -15.68 6.62
N TYR A 237 -14.72 -15.32 6.93
CA TYR A 237 -13.57 -15.59 6.05
C TYR A 237 -12.71 -16.78 6.49
N SER A 238 -12.74 -17.17 7.78
CA SER A 238 -11.97 -18.34 8.26
C SER A 238 -12.34 -19.64 7.55
N LEU A 239 -13.60 -19.76 7.12
CA LEU A 239 -14.12 -20.90 6.34
C LEU A 239 -13.41 -21.09 4.98
N LEU A 240 -12.69 -20.08 4.50
CA LEU A 240 -11.93 -20.16 3.24
C LEU A 240 -10.52 -20.73 3.45
N LEU A 241 -10.05 -20.88 4.68
CA LEU A 241 -8.79 -21.56 4.99
C LEU A 241 -8.86 -23.03 4.55
N GLY A 242 -7.79 -23.52 3.91
CA GLY A 242 -7.77 -24.86 3.32
C GLY A 242 -8.49 -24.99 1.97
N THR A 243 -9.11 -23.90 1.47
CA THR A 243 -9.66 -23.85 0.11
C THR A 243 -8.66 -23.18 -0.86
N PRO A 244 -8.83 -23.32 -2.19
CA PRO A 244 -8.01 -22.59 -3.16
C PRO A 244 -8.05 -21.06 -3.01
N LYS A 245 -9.01 -20.50 -2.28
CA LYS A 245 -9.14 -19.05 -2.05
C LYS A 245 -8.27 -18.52 -0.91
N GLU A 246 -7.71 -19.39 -0.06
CA GLU A 246 -6.92 -18.98 1.11
C GLU A 246 -5.74 -18.06 0.76
N ILE A 247 -5.15 -18.25 -0.43
CA ILE A 247 -4.02 -17.45 -0.90
C ILE A 247 -4.37 -15.95 -0.99
N TYR A 248 -5.62 -15.61 -1.27
CA TYR A 248 -6.07 -14.22 -1.34
C TYR A 248 -6.19 -13.61 0.06
N LEU A 249 -6.62 -14.40 1.05
CA LEU A 249 -6.60 -13.98 2.45
C LEU A 249 -5.16 -13.71 2.90
N PHE A 250 -4.24 -14.61 2.57
CA PHE A 250 -2.83 -14.45 2.95
C PHE A 250 -2.17 -13.23 2.30
N ASN A 251 -2.50 -12.89 1.05
CA ASN A 251 -1.97 -11.65 0.45
C ASN A 251 -2.51 -10.39 1.14
N ALA A 252 -3.76 -10.40 1.64
CA ALA A 252 -4.30 -9.29 2.41
C ALA A 252 -3.67 -9.22 3.82
N LEU A 253 -3.54 -10.37 4.51
CA LEU A 253 -2.87 -10.48 5.80
C LEU A 253 -1.39 -10.08 5.71
N GLY A 254 -0.74 -10.34 4.57
CA GLY A 254 0.62 -9.86 4.28
C GLY A 254 0.78 -8.35 4.26
N MET A 255 -0.33 -7.60 4.21
CA MET A 255 -0.33 -6.14 4.34
C MET A 255 -0.60 -5.67 5.77
N LEU A 256 -0.69 -6.59 6.73
CA LEU A 256 -0.82 -6.29 8.15
C LEU A 256 0.53 -6.47 8.86
N ASP A 257 0.75 -5.65 9.88
CA ASP A 257 1.90 -5.73 10.77
C ASP A 257 1.47 -5.36 12.19
N TYR A 258 1.92 -6.15 13.17
CA TYR A 258 1.73 -5.86 14.58
C TYR A 258 2.85 -4.93 15.04
N ARG A 259 2.49 -3.67 15.20
CA ARG A 259 3.37 -2.67 15.81
C ARG A 259 3.58 -3.01 17.28
N CYS A 260 4.84 -3.16 17.65
CA CYS A 260 5.25 -3.31 19.04
C CYS A 260 6.58 -2.58 19.28
N TYR A 261 6.62 -1.77 20.34
CA TYR A 261 7.84 -1.13 20.79
C TYR A 261 8.53 -2.00 21.86
N PRO A 262 9.86 -2.14 21.85
CA PRO A 262 10.61 -2.71 22.97
C PRO A 262 10.25 -2.03 24.30
N GLU A 263 10.31 -2.78 25.42
CA GLU A 263 10.02 -2.23 26.75
C GLU A 263 10.98 -1.08 27.11
N ASP A 264 12.22 -1.12 26.59
CA ASP A 264 13.27 -0.11 26.73
C ASP A 264 13.27 0.96 25.64
N TRP A 265 12.20 1.08 24.84
CA TRP A 265 12.13 2.05 23.75
C TRP A 265 12.15 3.49 24.25
N ILE A 266 13.24 4.21 23.95
CA ILE A 266 13.49 5.59 24.42
C ILE A 266 13.07 6.69 23.43
N TYR A 267 12.70 6.34 22.19
CA TYR A 267 12.29 7.31 21.18
C TYR A 267 10.78 7.58 21.22
N GLU A 268 10.36 8.71 20.65
CA GLU A 268 8.94 9.02 20.48
C GLU A 268 8.23 7.89 19.71
N ARG A 269 7.14 7.38 20.28
CA ARG A 269 6.34 6.34 19.66
C ARG A 269 5.45 6.97 18.59
N LEU A 270 5.38 6.35 17.42
CA LEU A 270 4.51 6.80 16.32
C LEU A 270 3.02 6.48 16.60
N GLY A 271 2.75 5.58 17.55
CA GLY A 271 1.41 5.28 18.04
C GLY A 271 1.43 4.19 19.13
N PRO A 272 0.27 3.70 19.59
CA PRO A 272 0.20 2.56 20.50
C PRO A 272 0.65 1.25 19.82
N ASP A 273 0.93 0.24 20.64
CA ASP A 273 1.05 -1.14 20.17
C ASP A 273 -0.29 -1.61 19.58
N GLY A 274 -0.23 -2.45 18.56
CA GLY A 274 -1.43 -3.00 17.94
C GLY A 274 -1.25 -3.42 16.49
N MET A 275 -2.26 -4.09 15.95
CA MET A 275 -2.30 -4.47 14.55
C MET A 275 -2.54 -3.25 13.66
N THR A 276 -1.75 -3.14 12.60
CA THR A 276 -1.86 -2.09 11.60
C THR A 276 -1.97 -2.68 10.22
N ALA A 277 -2.90 -2.19 9.40
CA ALA A 277 -2.82 -2.34 7.97
C ALA A 277 -1.88 -1.26 7.43
N PHE A 278 -0.84 -1.67 6.71
CA PHE A 278 0.31 -0.84 6.42
C PHE A 278 0.66 -0.87 4.94
N ILE A 279 0.94 0.31 4.38
CA ILE A 279 1.50 0.47 3.04
C ILE A 279 2.77 1.33 3.10
N PHE A 280 3.83 0.80 2.49
CA PHE A 280 5.00 1.58 2.10
C PHE A 280 5.02 1.64 0.58
N TRP A 281 4.81 2.83 0.04
CA TRP A 281 4.61 3.02 -1.39
C TRP A 281 5.45 4.16 -1.94
N GLY A 282 5.60 4.20 -3.26
CA GLY A 282 6.37 5.22 -3.96
C GLY A 282 7.73 4.72 -4.41
N TYR A 283 8.47 5.61 -5.07
CA TYR A 283 9.82 5.36 -5.56
C TYR A 283 10.74 6.52 -5.17
N ASP A 284 11.89 6.16 -4.61
CA ASP A 284 13.03 7.05 -4.46
C ASP A 284 14.06 6.73 -5.53
N ARG A 285 14.51 7.77 -6.25
CA ARG A 285 15.67 7.71 -7.13
C ARG A 285 16.62 8.78 -6.64
N TYR A 286 17.68 8.34 -5.96
CA TYR A 286 18.68 9.21 -5.35
C TYR A 286 19.15 10.31 -6.32
N GLY A 287 19.10 11.57 -5.86
CA GLY A 287 19.47 12.74 -6.67
C GLY A 287 18.48 13.13 -7.76
N SER A 288 17.33 12.47 -7.87
CA SER A 288 16.30 12.75 -8.89
C SER A 288 14.96 13.14 -8.26
N TYR A 289 14.27 12.20 -7.61
CA TYR A 289 12.96 12.43 -7.02
C TYR A 289 12.70 11.43 -5.89
N ASP A 290 11.94 11.87 -4.89
CA ASP A 290 11.41 11.03 -3.82
C ASP A 290 9.88 11.17 -3.80
N THR A 291 9.21 10.06 -4.09
CA THR A 291 7.75 9.93 -4.05
C THR A 291 7.29 8.95 -2.98
N THR A 292 8.21 8.54 -2.11
CA THR A 292 7.93 7.56 -1.06
C THR A 292 6.99 8.15 -0.02
N PHE A 293 6.06 7.33 0.43
CA PHE A 293 5.21 7.63 1.56
C PHE A 293 4.85 6.34 2.29
N MET A 294 4.51 6.53 3.56
CA MET A 294 4.07 5.48 4.45
C MET A 294 2.68 5.85 4.95
N PHE A 295 1.79 4.87 4.98
CA PHE A 295 0.49 5.04 5.61
C PHE A 295 0.13 3.79 6.38
N GLU A 296 -0.51 3.99 7.52
CA GLU A 296 -0.93 2.94 8.41
C GLU A 296 -2.32 3.22 8.97
N ARG A 297 -3.04 2.15 9.22
CA ARG A 297 -4.37 2.18 9.82
C ARG A 297 -4.43 1.12 10.89
N TYR A 298 -4.78 1.52 12.11
CA TYR A 298 -5.08 0.55 13.17
C TYR A 298 -6.30 -0.27 12.77
N VAL A 299 -6.18 -1.58 12.90
CA VAL A 299 -7.23 -2.56 12.65
C VAL A 299 -7.24 -3.56 13.80
N GLU A 300 -8.31 -4.31 13.93
CA GLU A 300 -8.35 -5.43 14.85
C GLU A 300 -8.43 -6.74 14.07
N LEU A 301 -7.71 -7.75 14.55
CA LEU A 301 -7.79 -9.11 14.03
C LEU A 301 -8.19 -10.03 15.20
N ASP A 302 -9.19 -10.86 14.98
CA ASP A 302 -9.65 -11.82 15.99
C ASP A 302 -8.53 -12.84 16.31
N GLU A 303 -8.28 -13.10 17.59
CA GLU A 303 -7.21 -14.00 18.05
C GLU A 303 -7.35 -15.42 17.47
N ARG A 304 -8.57 -15.85 17.14
CA ARG A 304 -8.83 -17.19 16.55
C ARG A 304 -8.13 -17.38 15.21
N TRP A 305 -7.87 -16.31 14.46
CA TRP A 305 -7.02 -16.38 13.26
C TRP A 305 -5.64 -16.93 13.59
N LEU A 306 -5.06 -16.53 14.72
CA LEU A 306 -3.70 -16.94 15.09
C LEU A 306 -3.63 -18.44 15.40
N PHE A 307 -4.68 -19.00 16.02
CA PHE A 307 -4.81 -20.44 16.20
C PHE A 307 -4.93 -21.18 14.87
N ASP A 308 -5.78 -20.70 13.96
CA ASP A 308 -6.00 -21.36 12.67
C ASP A 308 -4.77 -21.31 11.76
N LEU A 309 -4.06 -20.19 11.74
CA LEU A 309 -2.83 -20.01 10.96
C LEU A 309 -1.68 -20.92 11.46
N ALA A 310 -1.69 -21.25 12.75
CA ALA A 310 -0.73 -22.16 13.38
C ALA A 310 -1.09 -23.66 13.21
N LYS A 311 -2.23 -24.00 12.61
CA LYS A 311 -2.56 -25.41 12.34
C LYS A 311 -1.59 -26.03 11.34
N ASP A 312 -1.39 -27.35 11.43
CA ASP A 312 -0.56 -28.12 10.51
C ASP A 312 0.86 -27.53 10.29
N PRO A 313 1.71 -27.46 11.34
CA PRO A 313 3.09 -27.00 11.21
C PRO A 313 3.94 -27.93 10.33
N GLU A 314 3.59 -29.22 10.28
CA GLU A 314 4.26 -30.21 9.46
C GLU A 314 3.90 -30.08 7.98
N GLY A 315 2.78 -29.45 7.63
CA GLY A 315 2.32 -29.24 6.28
C GLY A 315 3.24 -28.38 5.40
N ARG A 316 3.02 -28.48 4.09
CA ARG A 316 3.61 -27.52 3.14
C ARG A 316 2.77 -26.24 3.16
N LYS A 317 3.36 -25.14 3.62
CA LYS A 317 2.71 -23.82 3.60
C LYS A 317 2.75 -23.20 2.19
N PRO A 318 1.71 -22.45 1.81
CA PRO A 318 1.69 -21.74 0.53
C PRO A 318 2.74 -20.62 0.50
N THR A 319 3.05 -20.14 -0.70
CA THR A 319 3.93 -18.99 -0.88
C THR A 319 3.08 -17.72 -0.88
N VAL A 320 3.35 -16.80 0.04
CA VAL A 320 2.64 -15.51 0.15
C VAL A 320 3.48 -14.44 -0.55
N THR A 321 3.16 -14.16 -1.81
CA THR A 321 3.99 -13.28 -2.67
C THR A 321 3.86 -11.80 -2.31
N TRP A 322 2.72 -11.38 -1.78
CA TRP A 322 2.41 -9.97 -1.58
C TRP A 322 2.41 -9.63 -0.09
N GLN A 323 3.45 -8.92 0.34
CA GLN A 323 3.64 -8.50 1.73
C GLN A 323 4.25 -7.10 1.76
N SER A 324 3.85 -6.27 2.72
CA SER A 324 4.31 -4.88 2.80
C SER A 324 5.78 -4.73 3.20
N TYR A 325 6.36 -5.76 3.84
CA TYR A 325 7.78 -5.84 4.17
C TYR A 325 8.44 -6.99 3.41
N ASN A 326 8.69 -6.80 2.11
CA ASN A 326 9.59 -7.70 1.38
C ASN A 326 11.04 -7.34 1.73
N ARG A 327 11.52 -7.82 2.90
CA ARG A 327 12.86 -7.57 3.47
C ARG A 327 13.96 -8.14 2.56
N SER A 328 14.23 -7.47 1.45
CA SER A 328 15.38 -7.73 0.58
C SER A 328 15.45 -9.15 0.00
N GLY A 329 14.32 -9.67 -0.48
CA GLY A 329 14.31 -10.61 -1.61
C GLY A 329 14.58 -12.10 -1.35
N VAL A 330 14.30 -12.61 -0.14
CA VAL A 330 14.52 -14.03 0.18
C VAL A 330 13.20 -14.71 0.56
N LEU A 331 12.34 -14.96 -0.43
CA LEU A 331 10.98 -15.56 -0.37
C LEU A 331 10.84 -16.96 0.28
N TYR A 332 11.88 -17.51 0.91
CA TYR A 332 11.91 -18.94 1.26
C TYR A 332 10.87 -19.35 2.32
N GLU A 333 10.30 -18.38 3.03
CA GLU A 333 9.38 -18.60 4.17
C GLU A 333 8.26 -17.57 4.27
N SER A 334 7.83 -17.03 3.13
CA SER A 334 6.81 -15.98 3.03
C SER A 334 5.56 -16.15 3.90
N TYR A 335 5.05 -17.37 4.10
CA TYR A 335 3.93 -17.61 5.01
C TYR A 335 4.29 -17.37 6.47
N ASP A 336 5.44 -17.88 6.92
CA ASP A 336 5.89 -17.77 8.31
C ASP A 336 6.32 -16.32 8.62
N GLU A 337 6.87 -15.61 7.62
CA GLU A 337 7.14 -14.16 7.65
C GLU A 337 5.86 -13.33 7.81
N MET A 338 4.83 -13.63 7.00
CA MET A 338 3.52 -13.03 7.16
C MET A 338 3.00 -13.34 8.57
N PHE A 339 3.02 -14.60 8.98
CA PHE A 339 2.40 -15.02 10.22
C PHE A 339 3.06 -14.37 11.45
N ILE A 340 4.40 -14.32 11.51
CA ILE A 340 5.09 -13.65 12.63
C ILE A 340 4.82 -12.15 12.67
N SER A 341 4.62 -11.51 11.51
CA SER A 341 4.27 -10.09 11.41
C SER A 341 2.88 -9.79 12.00
N LEU A 342 1.99 -10.79 12.08
CA LEU A 342 0.69 -10.64 12.72
C LEU A 342 0.74 -10.74 14.26
N LEU A 343 1.87 -11.12 14.85
CA LEU A 343 1.96 -11.47 16.25
C LEU A 343 2.49 -10.31 17.11
N PRO A 344 1.89 -10.07 18.29
CA PRO A 344 2.52 -9.20 19.28
C PRO A 344 3.85 -9.80 19.76
N ARG A 345 4.72 -8.94 20.33
CA ARG A 345 5.91 -9.41 21.06
C ARG A 345 5.55 -10.23 22.30
N LYS A 346 4.46 -9.86 22.98
CA LYS A 346 3.95 -10.54 24.18
C LYS A 346 2.57 -11.11 23.87
N VAL A 347 2.42 -12.42 24.03
CA VAL A 347 1.15 -13.13 23.87
C VAL A 347 0.63 -13.48 25.27
N GLU A 348 -0.44 -12.82 25.68
CA GLU A 348 -1.03 -12.97 27.02
C GLU A 348 -1.81 -14.28 27.16
N ASN A 349 -2.41 -14.79 26.07
CA ASN A 349 -3.10 -16.06 26.06
C ASN A 349 -2.11 -17.24 26.18
N PRO A 350 -2.10 -18.00 27.28
CA PRO A 350 -1.13 -19.07 27.51
C PRO A 350 -1.28 -20.24 26.54
N GLU A 351 -2.51 -20.53 26.11
CA GLU A 351 -2.79 -21.59 25.14
C GLU A 351 -2.24 -21.21 23.77
N LEU A 352 -2.52 -19.98 23.31
CA LEU A 352 -2.00 -19.47 22.05
C LEU A 352 -0.46 -19.44 22.07
N LYS A 353 0.14 -18.98 23.18
CA LYS A 353 1.60 -18.98 23.34
C LYS A 353 2.19 -20.39 23.16
N CYS A 354 1.57 -21.41 23.73
CA CYS A 354 2.00 -22.80 23.57
C CYS A 354 1.89 -23.27 22.12
N VAL A 355 0.77 -22.98 21.45
CA VAL A 355 0.53 -23.34 20.05
C VAL A 355 1.55 -22.69 19.12
N LEU A 356 1.82 -21.39 19.30
CA LEU A 356 2.79 -20.65 18.49
C LEU A 356 4.22 -21.17 18.70
N ARG A 357 4.60 -21.44 19.95
CA ARG A 357 5.90 -22.03 20.28
C ARG A 357 6.09 -23.38 19.58
N ASP A 358 5.09 -24.27 19.66
CA ASP A 358 5.16 -25.57 19.00
C ASP A 358 5.19 -25.44 17.48
N TYR A 359 4.38 -24.54 16.91
CA TYR A 359 4.37 -24.25 15.49
C TYR A 359 5.76 -23.85 14.99
N PHE A 360 6.35 -22.77 15.51
CA PHE A 360 7.64 -22.27 15.02
C PHE A 360 8.78 -23.24 15.33
N ARG A 361 8.73 -23.97 16.45
CA ARG A 361 9.70 -25.05 16.75
C ARG A 361 9.68 -26.13 15.68
N ILE A 362 8.52 -26.70 15.36
CA ILE A 362 8.39 -27.75 14.34
C ILE A 362 8.81 -27.23 12.95
N ARG A 363 8.37 -26.02 12.58
CA ARG A 363 8.74 -25.37 11.31
C ARG A 363 10.25 -25.21 11.15
N SER A 364 10.93 -24.75 12.20
CA SER A 364 12.39 -24.53 12.22
C SER A 364 13.20 -25.82 12.03
N GLN A 365 12.67 -26.98 12.45
CA GLN A 365 13.34 -28.27 12.29
C GLN A 365 13.20 -28.83 10.87
N LYS A 366 12.04 -28.58 10.22
CA LYS A 366 11.75 -29.13 8.89
C LYS A 366 12.50 -28.39 7.79
N LYS A 367 12.63 -27.07 7.93
CA LYS A 367 13.37 -26.25 7.00
C LYS A 367 14.84 -26.34 7.42
N LYS A 368 15.74 -26.84 6.58
CA LYS A 368 17.20 -26.78 6.82
C LYS A 368 17.65 -25.33 6.71
N VAL A 369 17.34 -24.57 7.75
CA VAL A 369 17.42 -23.12 7.79
C VAL A 369 18.81 -22.75 8.28
N ALA A 370 19.51 -21.95 7.49
CA ALA A 370 20.73 -21.32 7.99
C ALA A 370 20.38 -20.56 9.28
N LYS A 371 21.27 -20.59 10.28
CA LYS A 371 21.13 -19.83 11.55
C LYS A 371 20.83 -18.33 11.34
N SER A 372 20.92 -17.80 10.13
CA SER A 372 20.65 -16.41 9.78
C SER A 372 19.19 -16.08 9.44
N ILE A 373 18.24 -17.03 9.49
CA ILE A 373 16.84 -16.68 9.27
C ILE A 373 16.25 -16.08 10.55
N THR A 374 15.91 -14.80 10.43
CA THR A 374 15.43 -13.94 11.51
C THR A 374 14.07 -14.36 12.06
N VAL A 375 13.19 -14.97 11.26
CA VAL A 375 11.82 -15.31 11.69
C VAL A 375 11.79 -16.32 12.83
N TYR A 376 12.50 -17.45 12.75
CA TYR A 376 12.46 -18.44 13.83
C TYR A 376 13.26 -18.03 15.06
N GLN A 377 14.29 -17.19 14.89
CA GLN A 377 15.00 -16.59 16.02
C GLN A 377 14.09 -15.62 16.76
N ASP A 378 13.43 -14.72 16.03
CA ASP A 378 12.45 -13.78 16.59
C ASP A 378 11.29 -14.54 17.27
N ALA A 379 10.78 -15.60 16.64
CA ALA A 379 9.75 -16.45 17.27
C ALA A 379 10.27 -17.15 18.54
N ALA A 380 11.50 -17.65 18.55
CA ALA A 380 12.10 -18.28 19.73
C ALA A 380 12.34 -17.27 20.86
N GLU A 381 12.74 -16.04 20.55
CA GLU A 381 12.90 -14.95 21.52
C GLU A 381 11.54 -14.52 22.11
N ARG A 382 10.48 -14.46 21.28
CA ARG A 382 9.13 -14.07 21.71
C ARG A 382 8.41 -15.16 22.51
N PHE A 383 8.58 -16.42 22.12
CA PHE A 383 7.74 -17.53 22.60
C PHE A 383 8.50 -18.65 23.31
N GLY A 384 9.83 -18.60 23.41
CA GLY A 384 10.59 -19.46 24.33
C GLY A 384 10.30 -19.09 25.79
N ASP A 385 10.37 -19.98 26.77
CA ASP A 385 10.82 -21.38 26.83
C ASP A 385 9.69 -22.42 26.65
#